data_AF-A0A955AXX5-F1
#
_entry.id   AF-A0A955AXX5-F1
#
_cell.length_a   1.000
_cell.length_b   1.000
_cell.length_c   1.000
_cell.angle_alpha   90.00
_cell.angle_beta   90.00
_cell.angle_gamma   90.00
#
_symmetry.space_group_name_H-M   'P 1'
#
loop_
_entity.id
_entity.type
_entity.pdbx_description
1 polymer ?
#
loop_
_entity_poly.entity_id
_entity_poly.type
_entity_poly.pdbx_seq_one_letter_code
_entity_poly.pdbx_strand_id
1 'polypeptide(L)'
;MWTTELIVIAAMVAFNSVFAGYEIALASVGVGRLHALVEDGRRGAAAALRMKQRIEASLAVVQLGITLVGAVAAATGGAGAEEAIAPTLREWGFSDGASQILAIMIVVAPLT
;
A
#
# COMPACT_ATOMS: atom_id res chain seq x y z
N MET A 1 -18.58 2.98 -13.97
CA MET A 1 -17.78 3.93 -13.16
C MET A 1 -16.87 3.17 -12.19
N TRP A 2 -17.33 2.08 -11.57
CA TRP A 2 -16.52 1.13 -10.78
C TRP A 2 -15.24 0.56 -11.40
N THR A 3 -15.23 0.30 -12.72
CA THR A 3 -14.08 -0.37 -13.35
C THR A 3 -12.79 0.43 -13.20
N THR A 4 -12.87 1.76 -13.31
CA THR A 4 -11.70 2.64 -13.16
C THR A 4 -11.22 2.68 -11.72
N GLU A 5 -12.13 2.77 -10.74
CA GLU A 5 -11.80 2.76 -9.30
C GLU A 5 -11.13 1.43 -8.90
N LEU A 6 -11.67 0.30 -9.35
CA LEU A 6 -11.10 -1.02 -9.10
C LEU A 6 -9.71 -1.18 -9.72
N ILE A 7 -9.48 -0.66 -10.92
CA ILE A 7 -8.14 -0.66 -11.54
C ILE A 7 -7.16 0.17 -10.71
N VAL A 8 -7.58 1.34 -10.22
CA VAL A 8 -6.74 2.20 -9.38
C VAL A 8 -6.43 1.51 -8.06
N ILE A 9 -7.43 0.96 -7.38
CA ILE A 9 -7.25 0.21 -6.12
C ILE A 9 -6.32 -0.98 -6.34
N ALA A 10 -6.53 -1.78 -7.38
CA ALA A 10 -5.67 -2.92 -7.70
C ALA A 10 -4.23 -2.50 -7.97
N ALA A 11 -4.02 -1.39 -8.69
CA ALA A 11 -2.69 -0.82 -8.90
C ALA A 11 -2.05 -0.37 -7.57
N MET A 12 -2.80 0.29 -6.70
CA MET A 12 -2.30 0.73 -5.39
C MET A 12 -1.93 -0.48 -4.50
N VAL A 13 -2.75 -1.54 -4.47
CA VAL A 13 -2.45 -2.78 -3.75
C VAL A 13 -1.18 -3.44 -4.29
N ALA A 14 -0.99 -3.45 -5.61
CA ALA A 14 0.24 -3.97 -6.23
C ALA A 14 1.46 -3.15 -5.82
N PHE A 15 1.38 -1.81 -5.83
CA PHE A 15 2.47 -0.95 -5.35
C PHE A 15 2.79 -1.19 -3.88
N ASN A 16 1.78 -1.28 -3.02
CA ASN A 16 1.94 -1.57 -1.59
C ASN A 16 2.64 -2.92 -1.38
N SER A 17 2.22 -3.95 -2.13
CA SER A 17 2.84 -5.29 -2.08
C SER A 17 4.33 -5.26 -2.44
N VAL A 18 4.71 -4.44 -3.43
CA VAL A 18 6.12 -4.24 -3.81
C VAL A 18 6.90 -3.55 -2.69
N PHE A 19 6.34 -2.51 -2.06
CA PHE A 19 6.98 -1.81 -0.95
C PHE A 19 7.15 -2.70 0.29
N ALA A 20 6.12 -3.46 0.66
CA ALA A 20 6.18 -4.43 1.75
C ALA A 20 7.20 -5.55 1.46
N GLY A 21 7.20 -6.07 0.22
CA GLY A 21 8.19 -7.05 -0.23
C GLY A 21 9.62 -6.52 -0.18
N TYR A 22 9.83 -5.25 -0.56
CA TYR A 22 11.11 -4.58 -0.46
C TYR A 22 11.59 -4.48 1.01
N GLU A 23 10.71 -4.08 1.93
CA GLU A 23 11.02 -3.95 3.35
C GLU A 23 11.47 -5.30 3.94
N ILE A 24 10.70 -6.37 3.69
CA ILE A 24 11.03 -7.72 4.15
C ILE A 24 12.34 -8.22 3.51
N ALA A 25 12.54 -7.99 2.21
CA ALA A 25 13.76 -8.38 1.51
C ALA A 25 15.00 -7.65 2.05
N LEU A 26 14.90 -6.33 2.26
CA LEU A 26 15.98 -5.54 2.82
C LEU A 26 16.25 -5.92 4.28
N ALA A 27 15.22 -6.15 5.08
CA ALA A 27 15.35 -6.57 6.48
C ALA A 27 16.01 -7.95 6.61
N SER A 28 15.63 -8.90 5.76
CA SER A 28 16.12 -10.29 5.81
C SER A 28 17.52 -10.50 5.22
N VAL A 29 17.94 -9.71 4.23
CA VAL A 29 19.26 -9.89 3.61
C VAL A 29 20.39 -9.46 4.55
N GLY A 30 21.42 -10.31 4.70
CA GLY A 30 22.61 -10.01 5.49
C GLY A 30 23.59 -9.08 4.75
N VAL A 31 24.30 -8.22 5.50
CA VAL A 31 25.28 -7.27 4.96
C VAL A 31 26.40 -7.98 4.19
N GLY A 32 26.92 -9.11 4.71
CA GLY A 32 27.96 -9.91 4.03
C GLY A 32 27.50 -10.48 2.68
N ARG A 33 26.24 -10.88 2.56
CA ARG A 33 25.67 -11.34 1.28
C ARG A 33 25.58 -10.20 0.28
N LEU A 34 25.22 -8.99 0.73
CA LEU A 34 25.19 -7.82 -0.13
C LEU A 34 26.58 -7.41 -0.62
N HIS A 35 27.61 -7.48 0.23
CA HIS A 35 28.99 -7.27 -0.20
C HIS A 35 29.41 -8.24 -1.31
N ALA A 36 29.16 -9.55 -1.13
CA ALA A 36 29.44 -10.55 -2.16
C ALA A 36 28.70 -10.24 -3.49
N LEU A 37 27.43 -9.83 -3.42
CA LEU A 37 26.67 -9.44 -4.62
C LEU A 37 27.21 -8.18 -5.31
N VAL A 38 27.82 -7.26 -4.55
CA VAL A 38 28.51 -6.08 -5.11
C VAL A 38 29.79 -6.50 -5.82
N GLU A 39 30.58 -7.39 -5.22
CA GLU A 39 31.80 -7.95 -5.81
C GLU A 39 31.50 -8.74 -7.09
N ASP A 40 30.40 -9.50 -7.11
CA ASP A 40 29.88 -10.20 -8.30
C ASP A 40 29.32 -9.25 -9.39
N GLY A 41 29.36 -7.93 -9.18
CA GLY A 41 28.89 -6.94 -10.14
C GLY A 41 27.38 -6.96 -10.38
N ARG A 42 26.59 -7.50 -9.44
CA ARG A 42 25.13 -7.61 -9.61
C ARG A 42 24.49 -6.23 -9.59
N ARG A 43 23.68 -5.96 -10.62
CA ARG A 43 22.94 -4.69 -10.74
C ARG A 43 22.07 -4.45 -9.51
N GLY A 44 22.15 -3.24 -8.95
CA GLY A 44 21.40 -2.85 -7.77
C GLY A 44 22.00 -3.29 -6.43
N ALA A 45 23.01 -4.18 -6.39
CA ALA A 45 23.60 -4.65 -5.15
C ALA A 45 24.24 -3.52 -4.33
N ALA A 46 24.93 -2.58 -4.99
CA ALA A 46 25.55 -1.44 -4.32
C ALA A 46 24.51 -0.50 -3.70
N ALA A 47 23.38 -0.31 -4.37
CA ALA A 47 22.26 0.47 -3.84
C ALA A 47 21.62 -0.22 -2.64
N ALA A 48 21.33 -1.51 -2.75
CA ALA A 48 20.78 -2.31 -1.66
C ALA A 48 21.71 -2.35 -0.44
N LEU A 49 23.03 -2.43 -0.64
CA LEU A 49 24.03 -2.33 0.43
C LEU A 49 23.97 -0.97 1.13
N ARG A 50 23.94 0.13 0.37
CA ARG A 50 23.82 1.48 0.93
C ARG A 50 22.51 1.66 1.71
N MET A 51 21.41 1.12 1.20
CA MET A 51 20.10 1.16 1.87
C MET A 51 20.11 0.31 3.15
N LYS A 52 20.73 -0.87 3.13
CA LYS A 52 20.87 -1.74 4.30
C LYS A 52 21.70 -1.09 5.42
N GLN A 53 22.76 -0.36 5.07
CA GLN A 53 23.58 0.40 6.04
C GLN A 53 22.80 1.55 6.70
N ARG A 54 21.73 2.03 6.06
CA ARG A 54 20.83 3.08 6.56
C ARG A 54 19.39 2.55 6.61
N ILE A 55 19.22 1.37 7.23
CA ILE A 55 17.95 0.65 7.18
C ILE A 55 16.80 1.50 7.72
N GLU A 56 16.98 2.18 8.85
CA GLU A 56 15.95 3.02 9.47
C GLU A 56 15.45 4.13 8.52
N ALA A 57 16.39 4.89 7.92
CA ALA A 57 16.04 5.94 6.97
C ALA A 57 15.42 5.39 5.68
N SER A 58 15.88 4.22 5.23
CA SER A 58 15.34 3.57 4.03
C SER A 58 13.91 3.07 4.25
N LEU A 59 13.65 2.46 5.40
CA LEU A 59 12.31 1.99 5.79
C LEU A 59 11.36 3.17 5.98
N ALA A 60 11.80 4.27 6.59
CA ALA A 60 10.97 5.46 6.75
C ALA A 60 10.45 6.02 5.42
N VAL A 61 11.29 6.03 4.37
CA VAL A 61 10.88 6.49 3.03
C VAL A 61 9.88 5.52 2.38
N VAL A 62 10.11 4.22 2.52
CA VAL A 62 9.21 3.18 1.99
C VAL A 62 7.85 3.24 2.69
N GLN A 63 7.86 3.41 4.01
CA GLN A 63 6.65 3.51 4.81
C GLN A 63 5.83 4.76 4.45
N LEU A 64 6.49 5.89 4.21
CA LEU A 64 5.83 7.08 3.65
C LEU A 64 5.19 6.76 2.29
N GLY A 65 5.87 5.99 1.43
CA GLY A 65 5.31 5.48 0.17
C GLY A 65 4.06 4.63 0.36
N ILE A 66 4.10 3.66 1.29
CA ILE A 66 2.97 2.81 1.68
C ILE A 66 1.78 3.66 2.13
N THR A 67 2.00 4.63 3.00
CA THR A 67 0.96 5.55 3.47
C THR A 67 0.36 6.37 2.34
N LEU A 68 1.17 6.91 1.43
CA LEU A 68 0.70 7.71 0.29
C LEU A 68 -0.16 6.86 -0.66
N VAL A 69 0.30 5.66 -1.00
CA VAL A 69 -0.43 4.71 -1.85
C VAL A 69 -1.75 4.30 -1.20
N GLY A 70 -1.73 4.01 0.10
CA GLY A 70 -2.93 3.70 0.88
C GLY A 70 -3.93 4.86 0.89
N ALA A 71 -3.47 6.11 1.05
CA ALA A 71 -4.34 7.29 1.03
C ALA A 71 -5.01 7.50 -0.34
N VAL A 72 -4.28 7.28 -1.44
CA VAL A 72 -4.85 7.38 -2.80
C VAL A 72 -5.88 6.27 -3.05
N ALA A 73 -5.59 5.04 -2.61
CA ALA A 73 -6.53 3.93 -2.69
C ALA A 73 -7.79 4.20 -1.87
N ALA A 74 -7.63 4.73 -0.65
CA ALA A 74 -8.72 5.08 0.24
C ALA A 74 -9.59 6.20 -0.31
N ALA A 75 -8.99 7.25 -0.86
CA ALA A 75 -9.73 8.37 -1.48
C ALA A 75 -10.53 7.90 -2.70
N THR A 76 -9.92 7.07 -3.54
CA THR A 76 -10.57 6.56 -4.76
C THR A 76 -11.65 5.53 -4.43
N GLY A 77 -11.36 4.59 -3.52
CA GLY A 77 -12.30 3.55 -3.12
C GLY A 77 -13.41 4.05 -2.20
N GLY A 78 -13.15 5.04 -1.35
CA GLY A 78 -14.15 5.64 -0.46
C GLY A 78 -15.25 6.38 -1.20
N ALA A 79 -14.89 7.17 -2.22
CA ALA A 79 -15.87 7.85 -3.06
C ALA A 79 -16.78 6.86 -3.81
N GLY A 80 -16.20 5.80 -4.40
CA GLY A 80 -16.98 4.73 -5.02
C GLY A 80 -17.85 3.98 -4.01
N ALA A 81 -17.30 3.65 -2.84
CA ALA A 81 -18.00 2.93 -1.78
C ALA A 81 -19.28 3.67 -1.32
N GLU A 82 -19.19 4.98 -1.14
CA GLU A 82 -20.35 5.80 -0.78
C GLU A 82 -21.47 5.69 -1.83
N GLU A 83 -21.13 5.67 -3.12
CA GLU A 83 -22.11 5.68 -4.20
C GLU A 83 -22.83 4.32 -4.39
N ALA A 84 -22.16 3.18 -4.17
CA ALA A 84 -22.83 1.87 -4.32
C ALA A 84 -23.21 1.15 -3.02
N ILE A 85 -22.50 1.37 -1.91
CA ILE A 85 -22.73 0.60 -0.67
C ILE A 85 -23.67 1.37 0.26
N ALA A 86 -23.55 2.70 0.35
CA ALA A 86 -24.40 3.49 1.24
C ALA A 86 -25.91 3.37 0.93
N PRO A 87 -26.38 3.32 -0.34
CA PRO A 87 -27.81 3.13 -0.64
C PRO A 87 -28.36 1.81 -0.07
N THR A 88 -27.62 0.72 -0.24
CA THR A 88 -28.01 -0.61 0.27
C THR A 88 -28.07 -0.62 1.81
N LEU A 89 -27.14 0.06 2.48
CA LEU A 89 -27.15 0.20 3.94
C LEU A 89 -28.36 1.02 4.44
N ARG A 90 -28.74 2.08 3.71
CA ARG A 90 -29.95 2.85 4.02
C ARG A 90 -31.21 1.98 3.89
N GLU A 91 -31.28 1.13 2.87
CA GLU A 91 -32.40 0.18 2.70
C GLU A 91 -32.51 -0.82 3.86
N TRP A 92 -31.40 -1.17 4.50
CA TRP A 92 -31.36 -2.01 5.70
C TRP A 92 -31.68 -1.26 7.00
N GLY A 93 -32.02 0.03 6.93
CA GLY A 93 -32.49 0.82 8.06
C GLY A 93 -31.39 1.57 8.81
N PHE A 94 -30.16 1.65 8.27
CA PHE A 94 -29.11 2.49 8.85
C PHE A 94 -29.38 3.98 8.57
N SER A 95 -28.95 4.84 9.50
CA SER A 95 -29.02 6.30 9.30
C SER A 95 -28.09 6.74 8.17
N ASP A 96 -28.34 7.93 7.61
CA ASP A 96 -27.60 8.43 6.46
C ASP A 96 -26.08 8.54 6.74
N GLY A 97 -25.72 9.14 7.87
CA GLY A 97 -24.33 9.24 8.31
C GLY A 97 -23.70 7.89 8.65
N ALA A 98 -24.45 6.96 9.26
CA ALA A 98 -23.92 5.62 9.52
C ALA A 98 -23.65 4.84 8.23
N SER A 99 -24.52 4.99 7.24
CA SER A 99 -24.40 4.32 5.94
C SER A 99 -23.16 4.80 5.17
N GLN A 100 -22.89 6.11 5.18
CA GLN A 100 -21.67 6.67 4.56
C GLN A 100 -20.40 6.18 5.25
N ILE A 101 -20.34 6.23 6.59
CA ILE A 101 -19.17 5.80 7.36
C ILE A 101 -18.91 4.30 7.15
N LEU A 102 -19.95 3.47 7.25
CA LEU A 102 -19.84 2.02 7.08
C LEU A 102 -19.43 1.64 5.65
N ALA A 103 -19.99 2.30 4.64
CA ALA A 103 -19.62 2.09 3.24
C ALA A 103 -18.11 2.32 3.02
N ILE A 104 -17.59 3.45 3.47
CA ILE A 104 -16.16 3.78 3.36
C ILE A 104 -15.32 2.76 4.16
N MET A 105 -15.70 2.44 5.40
CA MET A 105 -14.96 1.51 6.25
C MET A 105 -14.83 0.11 5.64
N ILE A 106 -15.88 -0.41 5.00
CA ILE A 106 -15.87 -1.74 4.36
C ILE A 106 -14.81 -1.82 3.26
N VAL A 107 -14.61 -0.73 2.51
CA VAL A 107 -13.67 -0.71 1.37
C VAL A 107 -12.28 -0.26 1.79
N VAL A 108 -12.16 0.70 2.71
CA VAL A 108 -10.89 1.31 3.07
C VAL A 108 -10.13 0.52 4.14
N ALA A 109 -10.80 -0.03 5.15
CA ALA A 109 -10.12 -0.73 6.24
C ALA A 109 -9.28 -1.95 5.79
N PRO A 110 -9.67 -2.72 4.75
CA PRO A 110 -8.83 -3.80 4.22
C PRO A 110 -7.61 -3.34 3.40
N LEU A 111 -7.58 -2.07 2.96
CA LEU A 111 -6.52 -1.53 2.11
C LEU A 111 -5.33 -0.96 2.89
N THR A 112 -5.53 -0.71 4.19
CA THR A 112 -4.55 -0.20 5.14
C THR A 112 -4.04 -1.30 6.04
#